data_AF-A0AAW2T4E8-F1
#
_entry.id   AF-A0AAW2T4E8-F1
#
_cell.length_a   1.000
_cell.length_b   1.000
_cell.length_c   1.000
_cell.angle_alpha   90.00
_cell.angle_beta   90.00
_cell.angle_gamma   90.00
#
_symmetry.space_group_name_H-M   'P 1'
#
loop_
_entity.id
_entity.type
_entity.pdbx_description
1 polymer ?
#
loop_
_entity_poly.entity_id
_entity_poly.type
_entity_poly.pdbx_seq_one_letter_code
_entity_poly.pdbx_strand_id
1 'polypeptide(L)'
;MDSHLEGKIKEEIILCLQRNADIFALVPQDLEEIDLKVITHYLNIDPGIKLVKQKKRHFEPEKDKIIQAEVDKLMAAGHIEEIQFPEWLSNVVLEPKPGGK
;
A
#
# COMPACT_ATOMS: atom_id res chain seq x y z
N MET A 1 33.56 -6.09 -5.18
CA MET A 1 33.30 -4.93 -6.07
C MET A 1 33.15 -3.74 -5.16
N ASP A 2 34.26 -3.06 -4.86
CA ASP A 2 34.25 -1.88 -3.98
C ASP A 2 33.73 -0.69 -4.78
N SER A 3 32.48 -0.31 -4.54
CA SER A 3 31.91 0.94 -5.02
C SER A 3 32.45 2.10 -4.17
N HIS A 4 33.73 2.44 -4.36
CA HIS A 4 34.33 3.63 -3.75
C HIS A 4 33.89 4.86 -4.56
N LEU A 5 32.68 5.38 -4.27
CA LEU A 5 32.31 6.70 -4.75
C LEU A 5 33.27 7.72 -4.13
N GLU A 6 33.96 8.50 -4.97
CA GLU A 6 34.77 9.62 -4.50
C GLU A 6 33.93 10.52 -3.59
N GLY A 7 34.51 10.97 -2.46
CA GLY A 7 33.76 11.67 -1.41
C GLY A 7 32.94 12.86 -1.90
N LYS A 8 33.45 13.57 -2.90
CA LYS A 8 32.77 14.69 -3.55
C LYS A 8 31.51 14.27 -4.32
N ILE A 9 31.59 13.19 -5.10
CA ILE A 9 30.45 12.65 -5.86
C ILE A 9 29.38 12.13 -4.88
N LYS A 10 29.82 11.49 -3.79
CA LYS A 10 28.93 11.05 -2.72
C LYS A 10 28.18 12.22 -2.07
N GLU A 11 28.86 13.32 -1.77
CA GLU A 11 28.24 14.54 -1.23
C GLU A 11 27.26 15.17 -2.22
N GLU A 12 27.62 15.27 -3.50
CA GLU A 12 26.74 15.79 -4.54
C GLU A 12 25.46 14.96 -4.69
N ILE A 13 25.56 13.62 -4.63
CA ILE A 13 24.40 12.73 -4.66
C ILE A 13 23.53 12.89 -3.41
N ILE A 14 24.12 12.95 -2.21
CA ILE A 14 23.36 13.14 -0.97
C ILE A 14 22.60 14.46 -1.01
N LEU A 15 23.25 15.56 -1.43
CA LEU A 15 22.62 16.87 -1.56
C LEU A 15 21.49 16.84 -2.59
N CYS A 16 21.68 16.15 -3.71
CA CYS A 16 20.65 15.97 -4.73
C CYS A 16 19.43 15.21 -4.18
N LEU A 17 19.65 14.09 -3.48
CA LEU A 17 18.57 13.29 -2.89
C LEU A 17 17.82 14.05 -1.79
N GLN A 18 18.54 14.78 -0.93
CA GLN A 18 17.93 15.62 0.11
C GLN A 18 17.10 16.77 -0.49
N ARG A 19 17.58 17.37 -1.59
CA ARG A 19 16.89 18.46 -2.27
C ARG A 19 15.61 18.02 -2.97
N ASN A 20 15.55 16.76 -3.39
CA ASN A 20 14.42 16.17 -4.11
C ASN A 20 13.70 15.10 -3.26
N ALA A 21 13.78 15.21 -1.92
CA ALA A 21 13.22 14.22 -1.02
C ALA A 21 11.68 14.08 -1.17
N ASP A 22 11.02 15.16 -1.59
CA ASP A 22 9.59 15.27 -1.90
C ASP A 22 9.15 14.50 -3.16
N ILE A 23 10.09 14.13 -4.04
CA ILE A 23 9.80 13.33 -5.24
C ILE A 23 9.70 11.83 -4.92
N PHE A 24 10.29 11.40 -3.80
CA PHE A 24 10.40 9.99 -3.45
C PHE A 24 9.33 9.57 -2.43
N ALA A 25 8.71 8.43 -2.67
CA ALA A 25 7.83 7.78 -1.71
C ALA A 25 8.63 6.96 -0.68
N LEU A 26 9.31 7.65 0.25
CA LEU A 26 10.20 7.04 1.26
C LEU A 26 9.41 6.36 2.39
N VAL A 27 8.24 6.91 2.73
CA VAL A 27 7.25 6.31 3.62
C VAL A 27 5.90 6.17 2.90
N PRO A 28 5.00 5.27 3.34
CA PRO A 28 3.68 5.11 2.73
C PRO A 28 2.88 6.41 2.63
N GLN A 29 3.08 7.33 3.58
CA GLN A 29 2.45 8.66 3.60
C GLN A 29 2.97 9.61 2.51
N ASP A 30 4.15 9.35 1.95
CA ASP A 30 4.72 10.15 0.86
C ASP A 30 4.10 9.79 -0.50
N LEU A 31 3.32 8.71 -0.57
CA LEU A 31 2.43 8.47 -1.70
C LEU A 31 1.24 9.42 -1.55
N GLU A 32 1.43 10.67 -1.98
CA GLU A 32 0.28 11.55 -2.23
C GLU A 32 -0.62 10.82 -3.24
N GLU A 33 -1.81 10.48 -2.76
CA GLU A 33 -2.80 9.79 -3.56
C GLU A 33 -3.04 10.60 -4.83
N ILE A 34 -2.92 9.96 -6.00
CA ILE A 34 -3.18 10.63 -7.28
C ILE A 34 -4.62 11.13 -7.21
N ASP A 35 -4.83 12.44 -7.42
CA ASP A 35 -6.17 13.04 -7.39
C ASP A 35 -7.12 12.17 -8.23
N LEU A 36 -8.21 11.70 -7.61
CA LEU A 36 -9.21 10.86 -8.26
C LEU A 36 -9.77 11.52 -9.53
N LYS A 37 -9.77 12.85 -9.62
CA LYS A 37 -10.13 13.61 -10.83
C LYS A 37 -9.12 13.45 -11.97
N VAL A 38 -7.86 13.16 -11.65
CA VAL A 38 -6.77 12.98 -12.60
C VAL A 38 -6.81 11.56 -13.17
N ILE A 39 -6.91 10.54 -12.32
CA ILE A 39 -7.03 9.13 -12.76
C ILE A 39 -7.99 8.38 -11.83
N THR A 40 -9.21 8.11 -12.31
CA THR A 40 -10.08 7.08 -11.75
C THR A 40 -10.09 5.88 -12.69
N HIS A 41 -9.75 4.69 -12.17
CA HIS A 41 -9.87 3.45 -12.92
C HIS A 41 -11.20 2.76 -12.63
N TYR A 42 -11.97 2.49 -13.68
CA TYR A 42 -13.14 1.63 -13.57
C TYR A 42 -12.76 0.19 -13.92
N LEU A 43 -13.08 -0.75 -13.04
CA LEU A 43 -12.95 -2.16 -13.36
C LEU A 43 -14.01 -2.52 -14.42
N ASN A 44 -13.58 -2.99 -15.59
CA ASN A 44 -14.48 -3.40 -16.66
C ASN A 44 -15.09 -4.78 -16.35
N ILE A 45 -16.12 -4.79 -15.50
CA ILE A 45 -16.85 -6.00 -15.09
C ILE A 45 -18.07 -6.18 -15.99
N ASP A 46 -18.33 -7.41 -16.45
CA ASP A 46 -19.59 -7.76 -17.12
C ASP A 46 -20.77 -7.59 -16.15
N PRO A 47 -21.75 -6.71 -16.43
CA PRO A 47 -22.92 -6.48 -15.57
C PRO A 47 -23.78 -7.72 -15.33
N GLY A 48 -23.67 -8.76 -16.18
CA GLY A 48 -24.37 -10.03 -16.02
C GLY A 48 -23.76 -10.94 -14.95
N ILE A 49 -22.56 -10.63 -14.44
CA ILE A 49 -21.87 -11.45 -13.44
C ILE A 49 -22.44 -11.19 -12.05
N LYS A 50 -22.77 -12.28 -11.36
CA LYS A 50 -23.19 -12.23 -9.97
C LYS A 50 -22.02 -11.83 -9.07
N LEU A 51 -22.16 -10.70 -8.38
CA LEU A 51 -21.25 -10.24 -7.34
C LEU A 51 -21.22 -11.23 -6.17
N VAL A 52 -20.03 -11.52 -5.65
CA VAL A 52 -19.82 -12.52 -4.59
C VAL A 52 -19.40 -11.83 -3.29
N LYS A 53 -20.18 -12.03 -2.24
CA LYS A 53 -19.81 -11.71 -0.86
C LYS A 53 -19.21 -12.95 -0.22
N GLN A 54 -17.89 -13.01 -0.12
CA GLN A 54 -17.23 -14.12 0.55
C GLN A 54 -17.51 -14.06 2.06
N LYS A 55 -17.78 -15.22 2.67
CA LYS A 55 -17.91 -15.34 4.12
C LYS A 55 -16.56 -15.00 4.77
N LYS A 56 -16.58 -14.15 5.80
CA LYS A 56 -15.40 -13.79 6.59
C LYS A 56 -14.70 -15.05 7.10
N ARG A 57 -13.40 -15.16 6.82
CA ARG A 57 -12.54 -16.19 7.42
C ARG A 57 -12.18 -15.82 8.86
N HIS A 58 -12.14 -16.83 9.71
CA HIS A 58 -11.61 -16.70 11.06
C HIS A 58 -10.10 -16.97 11.01
N PHE A 59 -9.31 -16.08 11.62
CA PHE A 59 -7.87 -16.29 11.77
C PHE A 59 -7.54 -16.48 13.25
N GLU A 60 -6.33 -16.99 13.51
CA GLU A 60 -5.80 -17.06 14.87
C GLU A 60 -5.59 -15.64 15.41
N PRO A 61 -5.69 -15.42 16.74
CA PRO A 61 -5.59 -14.09 17.34
C PRO A 61 -4.33 -13.31 16.98
N GLU A 62 -3.22 -14.00 16.74
CA GLU A 62 -1.96 -13.39 16.31
C GLU A 62 -2.06 -12.82 14.90
N LYS A 63 -2.66 -13.58 13.97
CA LYS A 63 -2.89 -13.17 12.59
C LYS A 63 -3.91 -12.03 12.50
N ASP A 64 -4.97 -12.08 13.30
CA ASP A 64 -5.94 -10.99 13.39
C ASP A 64 -5.29 -9.66 13.81
N LYS A 65 -4.32 -9.69 14.74
CA LYS A 65 -3.57 -8.48 15.12
C LYS A 65 -2.74 -7.92 13.97
N ILE A 66 -2.10 -8.78 13.18
CA ILE A 66 -1.32 -8.35 12.00
C ILE A 66 -2.24 -7.71 10.97
N ILE A 67 -3.39 -8.35 10.70
CA ILE A 67 -4.40 -7.81 9.77
C ILE A 67 -4.88 -6.45 10.25
N GLN A 68 -5.24 -6.32 11.53
CA GLN A 68 -5.74 -5.06 12.09
C GLN A 68 -4.68 -3.95 11.99
N ALA A 69 -3.42 -4.23 12.33
CA ALA A 69 -2.34 -3.25 12.25
C ALA A 69 -2.11 -2.74 10.81
N GLU A 70 -2.18 -3.62 9.81
CA GLU A 70 -2.04 -3.19 8.42
C GLU A 70 -3.28 -2.42 7.93
N VAL A 71 -4.49 -2.82 8.34
CA VAL A 71 -5.72 -2.07 8.04
C VAL A 71 -5.66 -0.67 8.62
N ASP A 72 -5.28 -0.52 9.89
CA ASP A 72 -5.16 0.79 10.56
C ASP A 72 -4.14 1.68 9.84
N LYS A 73 -3.02 1.10 9.40
CA LYS A 73 -1.98 1.79 8.64
C LYS A 73 -2.48 2.26 7.27
N LEU A 74 -3.17 1.41 6.52
CA LEU A 74 -3.74 1.76 5.21
C LEU A 74 -4.84 2.82 5.34
N MET A 75 -5.65 2.73 6.40
CA MET A 75 -6.69 3.72 6.70
C MET A 75 -6.09 5.07 7.08
N ALA A 76 -5.04 5.09 7.91
CA ALA A 76 -4.32 6.31 8.28
C ALA A 76 -3.62 6.98 7.08
N ALA A 77 -3.22 6.20 6.07
CA ALA A 77 -2.66 6.71 4.82
C ALA A 77 -3.74 7.18 3.82
N GLY A 78 -5.03 6.98 4.10
CA GLY A 78 -6.13 7.34 3.20
C GLY A 78 -6.35 6.37 2.04
N HIS A 79 -5.55 5.31 1.90
CA HIS A 79 -5.63 4.37 0.78
C HIS A 79 -6.87 3.46 0.79
N ILE A 80 -7.51 3.31 1.95
CA ILE A 80 -8.75 2.55 2.10
C ILE A 80 -9.76 3.33 2.94
N GLU A 81 -11.03 3.10 2.67
CA GLU A 81 -12.16 3.68 3.41
C GLU A 81 -13.19 2.61 3.78
N GLU A 82 -14.01 2.92 4.78
CA GLU A 82 -15.11 2.04 5.18
C GLU A 82 -16.31 2.21 4.22
N ILE A 83 -16.80 1.09 3.67
CA ILE A 83 -17.98 1.05 2.82
C ILE A 83 -19.16 0.38 3.51
N GLN A 84 -20.33 1.02 3.45
CA GLN A 84 -21.57 0.47 4.01
C GLN A 84 -22.26 -0.42 2.97
N PHE A 85 -22.68 -1.61 3.39
CA PHE A 85 -23.45 -2.58 2.60
C PHE A 85 -22.85 -2.97 1.23
N PRO A 86 -21.59 -3.44 1.18
CA PRO A 86 -20.94 -3.75 -0.10
C PRO A 86 -21.63 -4.91 -0.82
N GLU A 87 -21.78 -4.84 -2.15
CA GLU A 87 -22.39 -5.89 -2.97
C GLU A 87 -21.45 -7.08 -3.22
N TRP A 88 -20.14 -6.88 -3.07
CA TRP A 88 -19.09 -7.89 -3.15
C TRP A 88 -18.15 -7.78 -1.95
N LEU A 89 -17.53 -8.87 -1.53
CA LEU A 89 -16.54 -8.86 -0.43
C LEU A 89 -15.52 -9.96 -0.66
N SER A 90 -14.23 -9.63 -0.60
CA SER A 90 -13.13 -10.59 -0.63
C SER A 90 -12.53 -10.78 0.74
N ASN A 91 -12.06 -11.99 1.04
CA ASN A 91 -11.29 -12.25 2.25
C ASN A 91 -9.85 -11.72 2.13
N VAL A 92 -9.30 -11.30 3.28
CA VAL A 92 -7.87 -11.01 3.41
C VAL A 92 -7.07 -12.31 3.30
N VAL A 93 -5.92 -12.23 2.64
CA VAL A 93 -4.96 -13.33 2.53
C VAL A 93 -3.64 -12.86 3.12
N LEU A 94 -3.13 -13.59 4.10
CA LEU A 94 -1.80 -13.34 4.65
C LEU A 94 -0.78 -14.13 3.84
N GLU A 95 0.21 -13.43 3.32
CA GLU A 95 1.33 -14.01 2.60
C GLU A 95 2.63 -13.67 3.36
N PRO A 96 3.40 -14.69 3.81
CA PRO A 96 4.66 -14.44 4.50
C PRO A 96 5.69 -13.90 3.50
N LYS A 97 6.17 -12.68 3.74
CA LYS A 97 7.26 -12.11 2.94
C LYS A 97 8.61 -12.62 3.44
N PRO A 98 9.51 -13.07 2.54
CA PRO A 98 10.85 -13.47 2.94
C PRO A 98 11.62 -12.28 3.51
N GLY A 99 12.07 -12.40 4.76
CA GLY A 99 12.88 -11.38 5.46
C GLY A 99 12.12 -10.44 6.39
N GLY A 100 10.79 -10.51 6.46
CA GLY A 100 10.00 -9.91 7.54
C GLY A 100 9.84 -10.88 8.71
N LYS A 101 9.79 -10.39 9.94
CA LYS A 101 9.27 -11.19 11.05
C LYS A 101 7.81 -11.59 10.78
#